data_AF-A0A547P3M0-F1
#
_entry.id   AF-A0A547P3M0-F1
#
_cell.length_a   1.000
_cell.length_b   1.000
_cell.length_c   1.000
_cell.angle_alpha   90.00
_cell.angle_beta   90.00
_cell.angle_gamma   90.00
#
_symmetry.space_group_name_H-M   'P 1'
#
loop_
_entity.id
_entity.type
_entity.pdbx_description
1 polymer ?
#
loop_
_entity_poly.entity_id
_entity_poly.type
_entity_poly.pdbx_seq_one_letter_code
_entity_poly.pdbx_strand_id
1 'polypeptide(L)'
;MFGRRTFGKQQHSFADLKKMMRPTPDADGVTRVFSKELWDDPKVGSFLREAGFAPDDQRNIMRTADDYIALFAAARYRLQLRTEAFNAEMAALNGYCRAAPFLVIDHPIWDGEHGAFLYAQMDLIGFDDWNVVMLAADARTTESCGLPPHPGSVPALTQAMTGHVIRWKARYESVLEEFGVTATGGSSITREQFEAEKDALRQEIIDTVASMKPRTVSE
;
A
#
# COMPACT_ATOMS: atom_id res chain seq x y z
N MET A 1 59.44 -5.99 27.03
CA MET A 1 58.06 -5.50 27.22
C MET A 1 57.39 -5.44 25.86
N PHE A 2 56.51 -6.39 25.54
CA PHE A 2 55.78 -6.42 24.27
C PHE A 2 54.36 -5.89 24.47
N GLY A 3 54.08 -4.71 23.90
CA GLY A 3 52.77 -4.09 23.90
C GLY A 3 51.82 -4.81 22.94
N ARG A 4 50.67 -5.26 23.48
CA ARG A 4 49.60 -5.93 22.74
C ARG A 4 48.79 -4.85 21.98
N ARG A 5 48.81 -4.88 20.64
CA ARG A 5 47.87 -4.10 19.81
C ARG A 5 46.51 -4.77 19.85
N THR A 6 45.54 -4.18 20.54
CA THR A 6 44.13 -4.54 20.43
C THR A 6 43.56 -3.90 19.16
N PHE A 7 43.31 -4.73 18.14
CA PHE A 7 42.49 -4.34 16.99
C PHE A 7 41.05 -4.10 17.48
N GLY A 8 40.64 -2.83 17.51
CA GLY A 8 39.23 -2.47 17.66
C GLY A 8 38.50 -2.81 16.36
N LYS A 9 37.61 -3.80 16.39
CA LYS A 9 36.58 -3.95 15.36
C LYS A 9 35.63 -2.75 15.49
N GLN A 10 35.59 -1.88 14.49
CA GLN A 10 34.48 -0.93 14.33
C GLN A 10 33.18 -1.74 14.27
N GLN A 11 32.36 -1.65 15.32
CA GLN A 11 30.97 -2.08 15.27
C GLN A 11 30.22 -1.02 14.46
N HIS A 12 29.98 -1.30 13.17
CA HIS A 12 28.99 -0.56 12.41
C HIS A 12 27.64 -0.71 13.14
N SER A 13 27.04 0.41 13.52
CA SER A 13 25.76 0.36 14.22
C SER A 13 24.68 -0.16 13.27
N PHE A 14 23.63 -0.79 13.81
CA PHE A 14 22.47 -1.25 13.02
C PHE A 14 21.80 -0.09 12.25
N ALA A 15 21.98 1.15 12.73
CA ALA A 15 21.56 2.37 12.04
C ALA A 15 22.43 2.69 10.81
N ASP A 16 23.75 2.44 10.87
CA ASP A 16 24.67 2.60 9.73
C ASP A 16 24.43 1.53 8.66
N LEU A 17 24.12 0.30 9.09
CA LEU A 17 23.67 -0.79 8.21
C LEU A 17 22.36 -0.44 7.51
N LYS A 18 21.35 0.06 8.23
CA LYS A 18 20.09 0.55 7.63
C LYS A 18 20.27 1.74 6.67
N LYS A 19 21.29 2.58 6.89
CA LYS A 19 21.61 3.72 6.02
C LYS A 19 22.36 3.29 4.76
N MET A 20 23.26 2.30 4.88
CA MET A 20 23.92 1.65 3.74
C MET A 20 22.97 0.77 2.92
N MET A 21 21.91 0.24 3.55
CA MET A 21 20.90 -0.60 2.92
C MET A 21 19.67 0.16 2.41
N ARG A 22 19.70 1.50 2.32
CA ARG A 22 18.78 2.19 1.40
C ARG A 22 19.26 1.81 0.00
N PRO A 23 18.52 0.99 -0.76
CA PRO A 23 19.04 0.50 -2.02
C PRO A 23 19.14 1.69 -2.97
N THR A 24 20.38 2.01 -3.36
CA THR A 24 20.64 2.90 -4.48
C THR A 24 20.17 2.18 -5.74
N PRO A 25 19.54 2.86 -6.70
CA PRO A 25 19.23 2.24 -7.99
C PRO A 25 20.49 1.62 -8.60
N ASP A 26 20.34 0.45 -9.22
CA ASP A 26 21.40 -0.17 -10.02
C ASP A 26 21.74 0.72 -11.23
N ALA A 27 22.81 0.37 -11.97
CA ALA A 27 23.22 1.11 -13.18
C ALA A 27 22.13 1.21 -14.27
N ASP A 28 21.11 0.33 -14.24
CA ASP A 28 19.94 0.37 -15.10
C ASP A 28 18.78 1.25 -14.57
N GLY A 29 19.00 1.94 -13.45
CA GLY A 29 18.02 2.82 -12.80
C GLY A 29 16.97 2.08 -11.97
N VAL A 30 17.04 0.74 -11.86
CA VAL A 30 16.07 -0.06 -11.10
C VAL A 30 16.57 -0.27 -9.68
N THR A 31 15.70 0.01 -8.70
CA THR A 31 16.01 -0.24 -7.28
C THR A 31 15.68 -1.69 -6.95
N ARG A 32 16.65 -2.45 -6.44
CA ARG A 32 16.49 -3.87 -6.08
C ARG A 32 16.77 -4.15 -4.61
N VAL A 33 16.13 -5.18 -4.04
CA VAL A 33 16.43 -5.67 -2.67
C VAL A 33 17.85 -6.22 -2.60
N PHE A 34 18.23 -7.00 -3.62
CA PHE A 34 19.59 -7.45 -3.89
C PHE A 34 20.05 -6.79 -5.20
N SER A 35 20.96 -5.81 -5.09
CA SER A 35 21.56 -5.12 -6.24
C SER A 35 22.21 -6.11 -7.19
N LYS A 36 22.26 -5.79 -8.50
CA LYS A 36 22.90 -6.64 -9.51
C LYS A 36 24.35 -7.01 -9.16
N GLU A 37 25.07 -6.08 -8.55
CA GLU A 37 26.45 -6.28 -8.10
C GLU A 37 26.60 -7.43 -7.08
N LEU A 38 25.61 -7.65 -6.20
CA LEU A 38 25.62 -8.74 -5.23
C LEU A 38 25.47 -10.12 -5.89
N TRP A 39 24.90 -10.18 -7.10
CA TRP A 39 24.75 -11.44 -7.86
C TRP A 39 26.03 -11.88 -8.56
N ASP A 40 26.98 -10.96 -8.72
CA ASP A 40 28.31 -11.23 -9.27
C ASP A 40 29.29 -11.73 -8.20
N ASP A 41 28.96 -11.56 -6.91
CA ASP A 41 29.73 -12.14 -5.82
C ASP A 41 29.60 -13.68 -5.84
N PRO A 42 30.71 -14.45 -5.92
CA PRO A 42 30.66 -15.90 -6.07
C PRO A 42 29.98 -16.64 -4.90
N LYS A 43 29.97 -16.07 -3.70
CA LYS A 43 29.38 -16.69 -2.51
C LYS A 43 27.93 -16.28 -2.36
N VAL A 44 27.66 -14.97 -2.43
CA VAL A 44 26.32 -14.41 -2.23
C VAL A 44 25.43 -14.73 -3.42
N GLY A 45 25.91 -14.54 -4.65
CA GLY A 45 25.16 -14.84 -5.87
C GLY A 45 24.84 -16.32 -6.02
N SER A 46 25.78 -17.23 -5.68
CA SER A 46 25.52 -18.69 -5.70
C SER A 46 24.45 -19.07 -4.70
N PHE A 47 24.54 -18.57 -3.48
CA PHE A 47 23.54 -18.82 -2.43
C PHE A 47 22.14 -18.33 -2.84
N LEU A 48 22.02 -17.12 -3.39
CA LEU A 48 20.72 -16.58 -3.82
C LEU A 48 20.09 -17.42 -4.93
N ARG A 49 20.90 -17.90 -5.89
CA ARG A 49 20.44 -18.79 -6.97
C ARG A 49 20.04 -20.17 -6.44
N GLU A 50 20.82 -20.74 -5.51
CA GLU A 50 20.50 -22.01 -4.85
C GLU A 50 19.18 -21.92 -4.06
N ALA A 51 18.92 -20.76 -3.45
CA ALA A 51 17.65 -20.47 -2.78
C ALA A 51 16.49 -20.15 -3.75
N GLY A 52 16.71 -20.25 -5.06
CA GLY A 52 15.68 -20.09 -6.10
C GLY A 52 15.32 -18.64 -6.43
N PHE A 53 16.15 -17.67 -6.05
CA PHE A 53 15.97 -16.27 -6.44
C PHE A 53 16.68 -15.96 -7.76
N ALA A 54 16.20 -14.93 -8.46
CA ALA A 54 16.81 -14.40 -9.67
C ALA A 54 17.04 -12.88 -9.56
N PRO A 55 18.08 -12.33 -10.22
CA PRO A 55 18.41 -10.91 -10.14
C PRO A 55 17.30 -9.99 -10.65
N ASP A 56 16.62 -10.39 -11.72
CA ASP A 56 15.51 -9.64 -12.34
C ASP A 56 14.14 -10.22 -11.97
N ASP A 57 14.07 -10.98 -10.87
CA ASP A 57 12.78 -11.37 -10.32
C ASP A 57 11.99 -10.11 -9.95
N GLN A 58 10.71 -10.04 -10.34
CA GLN A 58 9.86 -8.92 -10.00
C GLN A 58 9.77 -8.69 -8.48
N ARG A 59 9.94 -9.75 -7.68
CA ARG A 59 10.00 -9.70 -6.22
C ARG A 59 11.28 -9.07 -5.68
N ASN A 60 12.34 -9.01 -6.50
CA ASN A 60 13.58 -8.31 -6.19
C ASN A 60 13.50 -6.82 -6.53
N ILE A 61 12.51 -6.37 -7.29
CA ILE A 61 12.33 -4.96 -7.67
C ILE A 61 11.55 -4.23 -6.59
N MET A 62 12.13 -3.18 -6.01
CA MET A 62 11.46 -2.33 -5.04
C MET A 62 10.86 -1.11 -5.73
N ARG A 63 9.57 -0.86 -5.49
CA ARG A 63 8.97 0.44 -5.81
C ARG A 63 9.61 1.52 -4.93
N THR A 64 10.09 2.57 -5.57
CA THR A 64 10.62 3.77 -4.92
C THR A 64 9.47 4.69 -4.49
N ALA A 65 9.78 5.73 -3.71
CA ALA A 65 8.80 6.75 -3.37
C ALA A 65 8.24 7.45 -4.63
N ASP A 66 9.08 7.71 -5.63
CA ASP A 66 8.68 8.33 -6.89
C ASP A 66 7.75 7.42 -7.71
N ASP A 67 7.97 6.09 -7.66
CA ASP A 67 7.06 5.13 -8.29
C ASP A 67 5.66 5.16 -7.65
N TYR A 68 5.58 5.25 -6.32
CA TYR A 68 4.29 5.40 -5.64
C TYR A 68 3.63 6.75 -5.96
N ILE A 69 4.40 7.85 -6.02
CA ILE A 69 3.87 9.16 -6.43
C ILE A 69 3.26 9.08 -7.84
N ALA A 70 3.99 8.49 -8.80
CA ALA A 70 3.51 8.31 -10.16
C ALA A 70 2.26 7.40 -10.22
N LEU A 71 2.24 6.33 -9.43
CA LEU A 71 1.11 5.40 -9.33
C LEU A 71 -0.15 6.10 -8.82
N PHE A 72 -0.05 6.87 -7.73
CA PHE A 72 -1.17 7.63 -7.18
C PHE A 72 -1.60 8.77 -8.10
N ALA A 73 -0.68 9.45 -8.79
CA ALA A 73 -1.02 10.46 -9.79
C ALA A 73 -1.82 9.86 -10.94
N ALA A 74 -1.38 8.71 -11.47
CA ALA A 74 -2.09 8.00 -12.53
C ALA A 74 -3.47 7.51 -12.05
N ALA A 75 -3.57 6.97 -10.84
CA ALA A 75 -4.83 6.52 -10.27
C ALA A 75 -5.82 7.66 -10.03
N ARG A 76 -5.33 8.82 -9.55
CA ARG A 76 -6.13 10.05 -9.42
C ARG A 76 -6.66 10.53 -10.77
N TYR A 77 -5.82 10.50 -11.80
CA TYR A 77 -6.23 10.87 -13.16
C TYR A 77 -7.30 9.92 -13.71
N ARG A 78 -7.15 8.59 -13.50
CA ARG A 78 -8.19 7.61 -13.85
C ARG A 78 -9.51 7.89 -13.13
N LEU A 79 -9.47 8.21 -11.84
CA LEU A 79 -10.68 8.57 -11.08
C LEU A 79 -11.35 9.83 -11.65
N GLN A 80 -10.57 10.84 -12.03
CA GLN A 80 -11.10 12.04 -12.68
C GLN A 80 -11.83 11.68 -13.98
N LEU A 81 -11.20 10.91 -14.87
CA LEU A 81 -11.83 10.49 -16.13
C LEU A 81 -13.13 9.70 -15.91
N ARG A 82 -13.17 8.78 -14.94
CA ARG A 82 -14.40 8.06 -14.58
C ARG A 82 -15.48 8.99 -14.05
N THR A 83 -15.11 10.00 -13.26
CA THR A 83 -16.06 10.99 -12.74
C THR A 83 -16.66 11.82 -13.88
N GLU A 84 -15.83 12.24 -14.83
CA GLU A 84 -16.27 12.98 -16.02
C GLU A 84 -17.18 12.12 -16.90
N ALA A 85 -16.82 10.87 -17.17
CA ALA A 85 -17.63 9.92 -17.93
C ALA A 85 -18.99 9.66 -17.25
N PHE A 86 -18.98 9.36 -15.95
CA PHE A 86 -20.19 9.15 -15.15
C PHE A 86 -21.12 10.36 -15.22
N ASN A 87 -20.59 11.57 -15.06
CA ASN A 87 -21.38 12.80 -15.13
C ASN A 87 -21.95 13.03 -16.53
N ALA A 88 -21.18 12.77 -17.59
CA ALA A 88 -21.65 12.89 -18.97
C ALA A 88 -22.80 11.92 -19.28
N GLU A 89 -22.64 10.65 -18.88
CA GLU A 89 -23.66 9.61 -19.06
C GLU A 89 -24.95 9.95 -18.28
N MET A 90 -24.82 10.30 -17.00
CA MET A 90 -25.97 10.65 -16.17
C MET A 90 -26.65 11.96 -16.60
N ALA A 91 -25.89 12.94 -17.10
CA ALA A 91 -26.46 14.16 -17.66
C ALA A 91 -27.20 13.92 -18.97
N ALA A 92 -26.74 13.00 -19.81
CA ALA A 92 -27.46 12.62 -21.03
C ALA A 92 -28.83 11.98 -20.72
N LEU A 93 -28.92 11.23 -19.61
CA LEU A 93 -30.16 10.59 -19.18
C LEU A 93 -31.11 11.54 -18.41
N ASN A 94 -30.56 12.39 -17.54
CA ASN A 94 -31.35 13.18 -16.57
C ASN A 94 -31.33 14.69 -16.85
N GLY A 95 -30.69 15.13 -17.94
CA GLY A 95 -30.51 16.54 -18.34
C GLY A 95 -29.45 17.31 -17.52
N TYR A 96 -29.08 16.81 -16.34
CA TYR A 96 -28.05 17.38 -15.47
C TYR A 96 -27.51 16.32 -14.53
N CYS A 97 -26.19 16.32 -14.31
CA CYS A 97 -25.57 15.54 -13.24
C CYS A 97 -24.27 16.23 -12.79
N ARG A 98 -24.08 16.33 -11.48
CA ARG A 98 -22.82 16.70 -10.87
C ARG A 98 -22.55 15.78 -9.67
N ALA A 99 -22.04 14.60 -9.96
CA ALA A 99 -21.49 13.71 -8.96
C ALA A 99 -20.03 14.04 -8.65
N ALA A 100 -19.63 13.77 -7.41
CA ALA A 100 -18.27 13.88 -6.91
C ALA A 100 -17.88 12.58 -6.19
N PRO A 101 -16.60 12.17 -6.28
CA PRO A 101 -16.11 10.99 -5.59
C PRO A 101 -15.98 11.25 -4.09
N PHE A 102 -16.46 10.31 -3.30
CA PHE A 102 -16.25 10.22 -1.86
C PHE A 102 -15.33 9.03 -1.56
N LEU A 103 -14.25 9.27 -0.81
CA LEU A 103 -13.31 8.24 -0.38
C LEU A 103 -13.68 7.79 1.03
N VAL A 104 -13.82 6.48 1.23
CA VAL A 104 -14.13 5.91 2.56
C VAL A 104 -12.88 5.92 3.45
N ILE A 105 -11.74 5.47 2.92
CA ILE A 105 -10.41 5.77 3.45
C ILE A 105 -9.95 7.07 2.78
N ASP A 106 -10.08 8.18 3.51
CA ASP A 106 -9.80 9.53 3.01
C ASP A 106 -8.30 9.88 3.05
N HIS A 107 -7.93 10.96 2.36
CA HIS A 107 -6.57 11.48 2.20
C HIS A 107 -5.75 11.53 3.49
N PRO A 108 -6.27 11.99 4.66
CA PRO A 108 -5.46 12.06 5.88
C PRO A 108 -4.90 10.71 6.35
N ILE A 109 -5.54 9.59 5.97
CA ILE A 109 -5.06 8.24 6.30
C ILE A 109 -4.00 7.78 5.29
N TRP A 110 -4.22 8.06 4.00
CA TRP A 110 -3.27 7.74 2.92
C TRP A 110 -1.96 8.53 3.00
N ASP A 111 -2.07 9.81 3.35
CA ASP A 111 -0.91 10.71 3.49
C ASP A 111 -0.29 10.64 4.91
N GLY A 112 -0.97 9.96 5.83
CA GLY A 112 -0.57 9.81 7.22
C GLY A 112 0.39 8.64 7.48
N GLU A 113 0.66 8.40 8.77
CA GLU A 113 1.63 7.40 9.25
C GLU A 113 1.35 5.97 8.75
N HIS A 114 0.08 5.64 8.48
CA HIS A 114 -0.34 4.28 8.14
C HIS A 114 -0.59 4.07 6.64
N GLY A 115 -0.51 5.12 5.82
CA GLY A 115 -0.77 5.00 4.37
C GLY A 115 0.17 4.02 3.68
N ALA A 116 1.45 4.00 4.07
CA ALA A 116 2.45 3.08 3.52
C ALA A 116 2.10 1.61 3.74
N PHE A 117 1.43 1.27 4.85
CA PHE A 117 0.95 -0.10 5.04
C PHE A 117 -0.07 -0.50 3.96
N LEU A 118 -1.00 0.40 3.62
CA LEU A 118 -2.05 0.14 2.63
C LEU A 118 -1.48 0.00 1.21
N TYR A 119 -0.64 0.94 0.76
CA TYR A 119 -0.17 0.91 -0.63
C TYR A 119 1.07 0.03 -0.86
N ALA A 120 1.96 -0.11 0.13
CA ALA A 120 3.18 -0.87 -0.07
C ALA A 120 2.99 -2.35 0.27
N GLN A 121 2.24 -2.64 1.34
CA GLN A 121 2.16 -4.02 1.86
C GLN A 121 0.87 -4.74 1.43
N MET A 122 -0.25 -4.01 1.34
CA MET A 122 -1.52 -4.57 0.88
C MET A 122 -1.76 -4.37 -0.64
N ASP A 123 -0.88 -3.65 -1.34
CA ASP A 123 -1.04 -3.27 -2.76
C ASP A 123 -2.44 -2.74 -3.05
N LEU A 124 -2.87 -1.79 -2.21
CA LEU A 124 -4.15 -1.09 -2.31
C LEU A 124 -3.94 0.36 -2.77
N ILE A 125 -4.72 0.79 -3.74
CA ILE A 125 -4.70 2.15 -4.26
C ILE A 125 -5.99 2.87 -3.89
N GLY A 126 -5.85 4.00 -3.20
CA GLY A 126 -6.99 4.71 -2.60
C GLY A 126 -7.99 5.32 -3.59
N PHE A 127 -7.65 5.43 -4.86
CA PHE A 127 -8.55 5.96 -5.90
C PHE A 127 -9.29 4.89 -6.70
N ASP A 128 -9.09 3.61 -6.38
CA ASP A 128 -9.78 2.50 -7.04
C ASP A 128 -11.21 2.33 -6.51
N ASP A 129 -12.04 1.59 -7.26
CA ASP A 129 -13.49 1.49 -7.02
C ASP A 129 -13.85 0.89 -5.65
N TRP A 130 -12.99 0.05 -5.08
CA TRP A 130 -13.24 -0.52 -3.75
C TRP A 130 -13.34 0.57 -2.67
N ASN A 131 -12.60 1.69 -2.81
CA ASN A 131 -12.56 2.78 -1.81
C ASN A 131 -13.46 3.98 -2.16
N VAL A 132 -13.91 4.08 -3.42
CA VAL A 132 -14.63 5.26 -3.93
C VAL A 132 -16.14 4.99 -4.09
N VAL A 133 -16.94 6.02 -3.81
CA VAL A 133 -18.37 6.08 -4.13
C VAL A 133 -18.68 7.39 -4.83
N MET A 134 -19.46 7.35 -5.92
CA MET A 134 -19.95 8.57 -6.57
C MET A 134 -21.20 9.06 -5.84
N LEU A 135 -21.16 10.29 -5.33
CA LEU A 135 -22.24 10.93 -4.57
C LEU A 135 -22.65 12.26 -5.22
N ALA A 136 -23.87 12.72 -4.98
CA ALA A 136 -24.34 14.00 -5.50
C ALA A 136 -23.59 15.17 -4.86
N ALA A 137 -22.95 16.02 -5.67
CA ALA A 137 -22.27 17.22 -5.19
C ALA A 137 -23.24 18.38 -4.87
N ASP A 138 -24.50 18.29 -5.32
CA ASP A 138 -25.55 19.27 -5.06
C ASP A 138 -26.94 18.63 -4.96
N ALA A 139 -27.90 19.40 -4.42
CA ALA A 139 -29.28 18.97 -4.22
C ALA A 139 -29.97 18.61 -5.55
N ARG A 140 -29.68 19.36 -6.62
CA ARG A 140 -30.24 19.09 -7.95
C ARG A 140 -29.86 17.70 -8.44
N THR A 141 -28.60 17.30 -8.29
CA THR A 141 -28.13 15.95 -8.66
C THR A 141 -28.76 14.87 -7.79
N THR A 142 -29.01 15.15 -6.50
CA THR A 142 -29.72 14.23 -5.61
C THR A 142 -31.13 13.95 -6.16
N GLU A 143 -31.86 15.00 -6.52
CA GLU A 143 -33.23 14.91 -7.04
C GLU A 143 -33.30 14.30 -8.45
N SER A 144 -32.42 14.74 -9.36
CA SER A 144 -32.49 14.33 -10.77
C SER A 144 -31.84 12.98 -11.05
N CYS A 145 -30.81 12.60 -10.29
CA CYS A 145 -30.03 11.39 -10.54
C CYS A 145 -30.21 10.30 -9.48
N GLY A 146 -30.96 10.56 -8.39
CA GLY A 146 -31.20 9.59 -7.31
C GLY A 146 -29.94 9.23 -6.51
N LEU A 147 -28.90 10.05 -6.58
CA LEU A 147 -27.64 9.81 -5.85
C LEU A 147 -27.73 10.38 -4.43
N PRO A 148 -27.19 9.69 -3.40
CA PRO A 148 -27.11 10.26 -2.06
C PRO A 148 -26.26 11.53 -2.04
N PRO A 149 -26.59 12.51 -1.17
CA PRO A 149 -25.82 13.74 -1.06
C PRO A 149 -24.41 13.44 -0.54
N HIS A 150 -23.41 14.12 -1.12
CA HIS A 150 -22.04 14.03 -0.68
C HIS A 150 -21.92 14.65 0.74
N PRO A 151 -21.48 13.89 1.77
CA PRO A 151 -21.50 14.37 3.15
C PRO A 151 -20.41 15.39 3.46
N GLY A 152 -19.49 15.63 2.52
CA GLY A 152 -18.29 16.42 2.73
C GLY A 152 -17.27 15.63 3.55
N SER A 153 -16.49 16.33 4.38
CA SER A 153 -15.62 15.66 5.34
C SER A 153 -16.46 15.06 6.47
N VAL A 154 -16.21 13.79 6.80
CA VAL A 154 -16.88 13.08 7.90
C VAL A 154 -15.84 12.65 8.94
N PRO A 155 -15.46 13.53 9.89
CA PRO A 155 -14.38 13.23 10.83
C PRO A 155 -14.59 11.95 11.64
N ALA A 156 -15.83 11.62 11.99
CA ALA A 156 -16.16 10.39 12.70
C ALA A 156 -15.86 9.13 11.87
N LEU A 157 -16.10 9.17 10.55
CA LEU A 157 -15.74 8.09 9.65
C LEU A 157 -14.22 7.97 9.54
N THR A 158 -13.52 9.10 9.35
CA THR A 158 -12.06 9.13 9.31
C THR A 158 -11.46 8.54 10.60
N GLN A 159 -11.97 8.92 11.77
CA GLN A 159 -11.51 8.38 13.05
C GLN A 159 -11.76 6.88 13.17
N ALA A 160 -12.95 6.41 12.82
CA ALA A 160 -13.28 4.99 12.84
C ALA A 160 -12.36 4.20 11.90
N MET A 161 -12.16 4.69 10.68
CA MET A 161 -11.32 4.05 9.67
C MET A 161 -9.84 4.04 10.08
N THR A 162 -9.32 5.11 10.67
CA THR A 162 -7.97 5.11 11.27
C THR A 162 -7.84 4.00 12.30
N GLY A 163 -8.85 3.80 13.16
CA GLY A 163 -8.88 2.70 14.12
C GLY A 163 -8.83 1.31 13.46
N HIS A 164 -9.52 1.11 12.35
CA HIS A 164 -9.43 -0.14 11.57
C HIS A 164 -8.03 -0.33 10.99
N VAL A 165 -7.47 0.69 10.34
CA VAL A 165 -6.14 0.62 9.72
C VAL A 165 -5.04 0.29 10.74
N ILE A 166 -5.11 0.88 11.94
CA ILE A 166 -4.17 0.55 13.02
C ILE A 166 -4.26 -0.94 13.41
N ARG A 167 -5.48 -1.47 13.55
CA ARG A 167 -5.67 -2.89 13.90
C ARG A 167 -5.18 -3.84 12.80
N TRP A 168 -5.48 -3.52 11.53
CA TRP A 168 -5.02 -4.31 10.40
C TRP A 168 -3.50 -4.31 10.29
N LYS A 169 -2.87 -3.13 10.45
CA LYS A 169 -1.42 -3.00 10.46
C LYS A 169 -0.80 -3.84 11.59
N ALA A 170 -1.33 -3.76 12.80
CA ALA A 170 -0.84 -4.57 13.92
C ALA A 170 -0.97 -6.08 13.68
N ARG A 171 -2.09 -6.54 13.08
CA ARG A 171 -2.27 -7.94 12.68
C ARG A 171 -1.24 -8.37 11.64
N TYR A 172 -1.02 -7.54 10.61
CA TYR A 172 -0.01 -7.81 9.59
C TYR A 172 1.40 -7.90 10.20
N GLU A 173 1.75 -6.97 11.08
CA GLU A 173 3.05 -6.95 11.76
C GLU A 173 3.25 -8.21 12.62
N SER A 174 2.22 -8.66 13.34
CA SER A 174 2.27 -9.92 14.11
C SER A 174 2.53 -11.14 13.21
N VAL A 175 1.83 -11.22 12.07
CA VAL A 175 1.98 -12.33 11.10
C VAL A 175 3.35 -12.26 10.40
N LEU A 176 3.86 -11.06 10.15
CA LEU A 176 5.20 -10.85 9.61
C LEU A 176 6.29 -11.25 10.61
N GLU A 177 6.11 -10.98 11.90
CA GLU A 177 7.02 -11.42 12.96
C GLU A 177 7.06 -12.94 13.07
N GLU A 178 5.90 -13.60 12.99
CA GLU A 178 5.77 -15.06 12.98
C GLU A 178 6.48 -15.70 11.77
N PHE A 179 6.38 -15.06 10.60
CA PHE A 179 7.09 -15.46 9.38
C PHE A 179 8.60 -15.15 9.42
N GLY A 180 8.97 -14.03 10.04
CA GLY A 180 10.26 -13.35 9.91
C GLY A 180 11.39 -13.77 10.87
N VAL A 181 11.18 -14.79 11.71
CA VAL A 181 12.11 -15.40 12.71
C VAL A 181 11.87 -14.96 14.16
N THR A 182 11.53 -15.95 15.00
CA THR A 182 11.69 -15.87 16.47
C THR A 182 13.17 -15.98 16.86
N ALA A 183 13.59 -15.40 18.00
CA ALA A 183 14.99 -15.42 18.49
C ALA A 183 15.66 -16.82 18.61
N THR A 184 14.90 -17.90 18.43
CA THR A 184 15.31 -19.31 18.46
C THR A 184 15.45 -19.98 17.09
N GLY A 185 15.34 -19.24 15.97
CA GLY A 185 15.78 -19.72 14.66
C GLY A 185 14.78 -20.57 13.87
N GLY A 186 13.48 -20.38 14.09
CA GLY A 186 12.41 -20.96 13.26
C GLY A 186 11.31 -19.96 12.93
N SER A 187 10.73 -20.08 11.74
CA SER A 187 9.45 -19.47 11.36
C SER A 187 8.31 -20.35 11.86
N SER A 188 7.29 -19.78 12.51
CA SER A 188 6.12 -20.53 12.97
C SER A 188 5.12 -20.82 11.85
N ILE A 189 5.23 -20.09 10.73
CA ILE A 189 4.35 -20.24 9.56
C ILE A 189 5.16 -20.33 8.26
N THR A 190 4.63 -21.03 7.26
CA THR A 190 5.25 -21.09 5.93
C THR A 190 5.02 -19.79 5.15
N ARG A 191 5.74 -19.62 4.05
CA ARG A 191 5.53 -18.50 3.13
C ARG A 191 4.11 -18.50 2.56
N GLU A 192 3.62 -19.67 2.17
CA GLU A 192 2.27 -19.83 1.62
C GLU A 192 1.21 -19.42 2.65
N GLN A 193 1.43 -19.74 3.93
CA GLN A 193 0.55 -19.32 5.01
C GLN A 193 0.59 -17.79 5.22
N PHE A 194 1.79 -17.19 5.21
CA PHE A 194 1.94 -15.75 5.31
C PHE A 194 1.23 -15.01 4.16
N GLU A 195 1.42 -15.45 2.91
CA GLU A 195 0.77 -14.84 1.75
C GLU A 195 -0.76 -15.03 1.80
N ALA A 196 -1.24 -16.19 2.24
CA ALA A 196 -2.68 -16.43 2.43
C ALA A 196 -3.30 -15.52 3.50
N GLU A 197 -2.63 -15.30 4.63
CA GLU A 197 -3.08 -14.36 5.65
C GLU A 197 -3.06 -12.91 5.15
N LYS A 198 -2.03 -12.54 4.36
CA LYS A 198 -1.93 -11.23 3.73
C LYS A 198 -3.09 -10.98 2.76
N ASP A 199 -3.40 -11.97 1.92
CA ASP A 199 -4.51 -11.88 0.97
C ASP A 199 -5.87 -11.85 1.68
N ALA A 200 -6.04 -12.63 2.75
CA ALA A 200 -7.24 -12.61 3.58
C ALA A 200 -7.42 -11.24 4.25
N LEU A 201 -6.34 -10.65 4.79
CA LEU A 201 -6.37 -9.31 5.38
C LEU A 201 -6.70 -8.25 4.33
N ARG A 202 -6.12 -8.34 3.13
CA ARG A 202 -6.43 -7.44 2.01
C ARG A 202 -7.91 -7.50 1.65
N GLN A 203 -8.49 -8.69 1.60
CA GLN A 203 -9.91 -8.86 1.32
C GLN A 203 -10.79 -8.30 2.47
N GLU A 204 -10.41 -8.52 3.72
CA GLU A 204 -11.11 -7.96 4.89
C GLU A 204 -11.15 -6.43 4.84
N ILE A 205 -10.05 -5.77 4.43
CA ILE A 205 -10.00 -4.32 4.25
C ILE A 205 -11.05 -3.89 3.23
N ILE A 206 -11.05 -4.53 2.06
CA ILE A 206 -11.98 -4.23 0.96
C ILE A 206 -13.43 -4.41 1.41
N ASP A 207 -13.74 -5.52 2.08
CA ASP A 207 -15.09 -5.85 2.54
C ASP A 207 -15.58 -4.90 3.63
N THR A 208 -14.71 -4.54 4.57
CA THR A 208 -15.02 -3.55 5.62
C THR A 208 -15.32 -2.20 4.98
N VAL A 209 -14.48 -1.75 4.06
CA VAL A 209 -14.68 -0.49 3.36
C VAL A 209 -15.97 -0.50 2.55
N ALA A 210 -16.27 -1.59 1.85
CA ALA A 210 -17.53 -1.76 1.13
C ALA A 210 -18.74 -1.65 2.06
N SER A 211 -18.68 -2.23 3.27
CA SER A 211 -19.76 -2.16 4.26
C SER A 211 -20.02 -0.75 4.80
N MET A 212 -19.00 0.12 4.76
CA MET A 212 -19.05 1.50 5.27
C MET A 212 -19.43 2.53 4.20
N LYS A 213 -19.54 2.11 2.93
CA LYS A 213 -19.99 2.98 1.84
C LYS A 213 -21.41 3.49 2.12
N PRO A 214 -21.68 4.80 1.94
CA PRO A 214 -23.04 5.31 1.96
C PRO A 214 -23.89 4.51 0.98
N ARG A 215 -24.95 3.87 1.46
CA ARG A 215 -25.87 3.13 0.59
C ARG A 215 -26.70 4.12 -0.21
N THR A 216 -26.85 3.86 -1.50
CA THR A 216 -27.93 4.44 -2.29
C THR A 216 -29.26 4.06 -1.64
N VAL A 217 -30.14 5.03 -1.42
CA VAL A 217 -31.53 4.74 -1.03
C VAL A 217 -32.18 4.10 -2.26
N SER A 218 -32.14 2.78 -2.34
CA SER A 218 -32.98 1.99 -3.23
C SER A 218 -33.78 1.02 -2.36
N GLU A 219 -34.99 1.42 -2.01
CA GLU A 219 -36.14 0.52 -1.94
C GLU A 219 -36.92 0.65 -3.26
#